data_AF-A0A949QC62-F1
#
_entry.id   AF-A0A949QC62-F1
#
_cell.length_a   1.000
_cell.length_b   1.000
_cell.length_c   1.000
_cell.angle_alpha   90.00
_cell.angle_beta   90.00
_cell.angle_gamma   90.00
#
_symmetry.space_group_name_H-M   'P 1'
#
loop_
_entity.id
_entity.type
_entity.pdbx_description
1 polymer ?
#
loop_
_entity_poly.entity_id
_entity_poly.type
_entity_poly.pdbx_seq_one_letter_code
_entity_poly.pdbx_strand_id
1 'polypeptide(L)'
;MLILQEYFDRVCSLVEGFESPFGLELLATVHWVVKNEQVQTVDDVITSVYAWNEKKKQFSKRQIRLAVDVLTKKGWLEHFSSN
;
A
#
# COMPACT_ATOMS: atom_id res chain seq x y z
N MET A 1 23.49 -8.79 12.55
CA MET A 1 23.61 -7.33 12.32
C MET A 1 23.27 -6.94 10.88
N LEU A 2 23.78 -7.66 9.87
CA LEU A 2 23.49 -7.39 8.44
C LEU A 2 22.00 -7.52 8.05
N ILE A 3 21.31 -8.53 8.59
CA ILE A 3 19.90 -8.81 8.24
C ILE A 3 18.97 -7.62 8.58
N LEU A 4 19.22 -6.90 9.68
CA LEU A 4 18.38 -5.78 10.10
C LEU A 4 18.49 -4.59 9.15
N GLN A 5 19.68 -4.34 8.59
CA GLN A 5 19.89 -3.26 7.63
C GLN A 5 19.13 -3.53 6.33
N GLU A 6 19.15 -4.75 5.82
CA GLU A 6 18.43 -5.09 4.57
C GLU A 6 16.91 -4.92 4.69
N TYR A 7 16.30 -5.29 5.82
CA TYR A 7 14.88 -5.04 6.07
C TYR A 7 14.57 -3.56 6.23
N PHE A 8 15.45 -2.84 6.93
CA PHE A 8 15.30 -1.40 7.12
C PHE A 8 15.37 -0.66 5.79
N ASP A 9 16.35 -0.97 4.94
CA ASP A 9 16.54 -0.34 3.64
C ASP A 9 15.37 -0.65 2.69
N ARG A 10 14.82 -1.87 2.73
CA ARG A 10 13.58 -2.20 1.98
C ARG A 10 12.39 -1.38 2.43
N VAL A 11 12.24 -1.14 3.73
CA VAL A 11 11.15 -0.30 4.26
C VAL A 11 11.40 1.17 3.92
N CYS A 12 12.63 1.68 4.09
CA CYS A 12 13.01 3.04 3.71
C CYS A 12 12.72 3.31 2.23
N SER A 13 13.11 2.40 1.34
CA SER A 13 12.84 2.53 -0.09
C SER A 13 11.36 2.39 -0.46
N LEU A 14 10.54 1.75 0.40
CA LEU A 14 9.09 1.69 0.21
C LEU A 14 8.41 3.00 0.60
N VAL A 15 8.88 3.64 1.68
CA VAL A 15 8.24 4.85 2.22
C VAL A 15 8.70 6.13 1.53
N GLU A 16 9.71 6.08 0.65
CA GLU A 16 10.11 7.18 -0.23
C GLU A 16 8.88 7.76 -0.98
N GLY A 17 8.57 9.04 -0.74
CA GLY A 17 7.39 9.72 -1.30
C GLY A 17 6.09 9.57 -0.48
N PHE A 18 6.12 8.81 0.62
CA PHE A 18 5.01 8.59 1.57
C PHE A 18 5.43 8.80 3.04
N GLU A 19 6.51 9.54 3.28
CA GLU A 19 7.18 9.69 4.59
C GLU A 19 6.32 10.38 5.66
N SER A 20 5.24 11.07 5.27
CA SER A 20 4.33 11.68 6.22
C SER A 20 3.50 10.61 6.96
N PRO A 21 3.03 10.88 8.20
CA PRO A 21 2.15 9.96 8.92
C PRO A 21 0.94 9.51 8.09
N PHE A 22 0.41 10.42 7.27
CA PHE A 22 -0.69 10.16 6.34
C PHE A 22 -0.29 9.20 5.20
N GLY A 23 0.91 9.38 4.62
CA GLY A 23 1.42 8.51 3.57
C GLY A 23 1.73 7.10 4.08
N LEU A 24 2.32 6.99 5.27
CA LEU A 24 2.57 5.71 5.93
C LEU A 24 1.27 4.97 6.25
N GLU A 25 0.26 5.69 6.76
CA GLU A 25 -1.05 5.11 7.02
C GLU A 25 -1.68 4.55 5.73
N LEU A 26 -1.57 5.29 4.62
CA LEU A 26 -2.07 4.85 3.33
C LEU A 26 -1.37 3.57 2.85
N LEU A 27 -0.03 3.53 2.84
CA LEU A 27 0.74 2.36 2.43
C LEU A 27 0.39 1.13 3.27
N ALA A 28 0.34 1.30 4.60
CA ALA A 28 -0.01 0.22 5.51
C ALA A 28 -1.44 -0.29 5.28
N THR A 29 -2.39 0.62 5.05
CA THR A 29 -3.80 0.26 4.80
C THR A 29 -3.93 -0.52 3.49
N VAL A 30 -3.36 -0.01 2.40
CA VAL A 30 -3.42 -0.66 1.08
C VAL A 30 -2.75 -2.02 1.12
N HIS A 31 -1.55 -2.12 1.70
CA HIS A 31 -0.85 -3.39 1.83
C HIS A 31 -1.66 -4.41 2.66
N TRP A 32 -2.28 -3.98 3.77
CA TRP A 32 -3.13 -4.85 4.58
C TRP A 32 -4.35 -5.35 3.80
N VAL A 33 -5.03 -4.48 3.05
CA VAL A 33 -6.22 -4.83 2.25
C VAL A 33 -5.84 -5.85 1.17
N VAL A 34 -4.76 -5.61 0.43
CA VAL A 34 -4.29 -6.56 -0.61
C VAL A 34 -3.95 -7.91 -0.01
N LYS A 35 -3.31 -7.93 1.16
CA LYS A 35 -2.90 -9.18 1.81
C LYS A 35 -4.06 -9.99 2.39
N ASN A 36 -5.13 -9.33 2.87
CA ASN A 36 -6.18 -10.00 3.65
C ASN A 36 -7.52 -10.14 2.92
N GLU A 37 -7.84 -9.30 1.94
CA GLU A 37 -9.19 -9.24 1.35
C GLU A 37 -9.30 -9.91 -0.04
N GLN A 38 -8.30 -10.70 -0.47
CA GLN A 38 -8.26 -11.38 -1.78
C GLN A 38 -8.59 -10.47 -2.98
N VAL A 39 -8.31 -9.18 -2.86
CA VAL A 39 -8.56 -8.18 -3.91
C VAL A 39 -7.60 -8.39 -5.07
N GLN A 40 -8.12 -8.33 -6.31
CA GLN A 40 -7.35 -8.61 -7.52
C GLN A 40 -7.14 -7.36 -8.37
N THR A 41 -7.97 -6.33 -8.20
CA THR A 41 -7.90 -5.09 -8.98
C THR A 41 -7.74 -3.87 -8.09
N VAL A 42 -7.26 -2.77 -8.70
CA VAL A 42 -7.08 -1.50 -7.96
C VAL A 42 -8.43 -0.93 -7.52
N ASP A 43 -9.49 -1.17 -8.29
CA ASP A 43 -10.83 -0.70 -7.95
C ASP A 43 -11.44 -1.54 -6.79
N ASP A 44 -11.10 -2.82 -6.67
CA ASP A 44 -11.42 -3.64 -5.49
C ASP A 44 -10.71 -3.07 -4.25
N VAL A 45 -9.42 -2.75 -4.36
CA VAL A 45 -8.65 -2.13 -3.27
C VAL A 45 -9.29 -0.82 -2.83
N ILE A 46 -9.67 0.05 -3.78
CA ILE A 46 -10.35 1.32 -3.46
C ILE A 46 -11.66 1.06 -2.71
N THR A 47 -12.44 0.08 -3.16
CA THR A 47 -13.73 -0.27 -2.55
C THR A 47 -13.54 -0.80 -1.13
N SER A 48 -12.61 -1.74 -0.93
CA SER A 48 -12.24 -2.29 0.37
C SER A 48 -11.70 -1.24 1.34
N VAL A 49 -10.81 -0.34 0.87
CA VAL A 49 -10.29 0.77 1.69
C VAL A 49 -11.41 1.69 2.16
N TYR A 50 -12.40 1.96 1.31
CA TYR A 50 -13.55 2.78 1.68
C TYR A 50 -14.59 2.05 2.54
N ALA A 51 -14.67 0.73 2.45
CA ALA A 51 -15.56 -0.10 3.28
C ALA A 51 -15.10 -0.18 4.74
N TRP A 52 -13.82 0.07 5.02
CA TRP A 52 -13.25 -0.01 6.37
C TRP A 52 -13.82 1.00 7.36
N ASN A 53 -13.91 2.29 7.00
CA ASN A 53 -14.64 3.32 7.75
C ASN A 53 -14.68 4.66 6.96
N GLU A 54 -15.54 5.58 7.41
CA GLU A 54 -15.64 6.95 6.85
C GLU A 54 -14.30 7.72 6.91
N LYS A 55 -13.47 7.47 7.93
CA LYS A 55 -12.16 8.12 8.08
C LYS A 55 -11.20 7.73 6.94
N LYS A 56 -11.30 6.53 6.36
CA LYS A 56 -10.48 6.07 5.23
C LYS A 56 -10.90 6.69 3.89
N LYS A 57 -12.07 7.33 3.81
CA LYS A 57 -12.49 8.11 2.63
C LYS A 57 -11.69 9.41 2.45
N GLN A 58 -10.88 9.80 3.44
CA GLN A 58 -9.91 10.88 3.29
C GLN A 58 -8.85 10.59 2.21
N PHE A 59 -8.60 9.32 1.90
CA PHE A 59 -7.69 8.92 0.83
C PHE A 59 -8.34 9.11 -0.53
N SER A 60 -7.76 9.93 -1.39
CA SER A 60 -8.24 10.04 -2.76
C SER A 60 -7.96 8.75 -3.53
N LYS A 61 -8.83 8.41 -4.50
CA LYS A 61 -8.63 7.26 -5.40
C LYS A 61 -7.26 7.29 -6.08
N ARG A 62 -6.77 8.50 -6.43
CA ARG A 62 -5.43 8.70 -7.03
C ARG A 62 -4.31 8.31 -6.08
N GLN A 63 -4.41 8.67 -4.80
CA GLN A 63 -3.40 8.29 -3.80
C GLN A 63 -3.40 6.78 -3.58
N ILE A 64 -4.57 6.15 -3.51
CA ILE A 64 -4.70 4.69 -3.38
C ILE A 64 -4.05 4.00 -4.59
N ARG A 65 -4.33 4.46 -5.82
CA ARG A 65 -3.69 3.96 -7.04
C ARG A 65 -2.17 4.06 -6.98
N LEU A 66 -1.64 5.23 -6.59
CA LEU A 66 -0.20 5.43 -6.47
C LEU A 66 0.43 4.50 -5.43
N ALA A 67 -0.24 4.28 -4.29
CA ALA A 67 0.23 3.36 -3.26
C ALA A 67 0.26 1.91 -3.77
N VAL A 68 -0.78 1.47 -4.48
CA VAL A 68 -0.80 0.13 -5.11
C VAL A 68 0.32 0.00 -6.13
N ASP A 69 0.54 1.00 -7.00
CA ASP A 69 1.61 1.00 -8.00
C ASP A 69 2.99 0.88 -7.35
N VAL A 70 3.24 1.64 -6.28
CA VAL A 70 4.53 1.61 -5.57
C VAL A 70 4.73 0.27 -4.87
N LEU A 71 3.72 -0.25 -4.18
CA LEU A 71 3.78 -1.56 -3.53
C LEU A 71 4.03 -2.68 -4.55
N THR A 72 3.40 -2.59 -5.73
CA THR A 72 3.59 -3.56 -6.82
C THR A 72 5.00 -3.46 -7.40
N LYS A 73 5.45 -2.26 -7.78
CA LYS A 73 6.79 -2.02 -8.36
C LYS A 73 7.93 -2.41 -7.42
N LYS A 74 7.75 -2.23 -6.12
CA LYS A 74 8.74 -2.58 -5.09
C LYS A 74 8.64 -4.05 -4.65
N GLY A 75 7.76 -4.84 -5.26
CA GLY A 75 7.63 -6.28 -4.99
C GLY A 75 7.06 -6.61 -3.62
N TRP A 76 6.20 -5.74 -3.06
CA TRP A 76 5.53 -5.96 -1.78
C TRP A 76 4.14 -6.61 -1.93
N LEU A 77 3.60 -6.67 -3.15
CA LEU A 77 2.34 -7.37 -3.44
C LEU A 77 2.63 -8.65 -4.22
N GLU A 78 2.52 -9.81 -3.57
CA GLU A 78 2.88 -11.11 -4.16
C GLU A 78 1.84 -11.65 -5.17
N HIS A 79 0.62 -11.11 -5.19
CA HIS A 79 -0.52 -11.65 -5.97
C HIS A 79 -1.24 -10.60 -6.85
N PHE A 80 -0.62 -9.43 -7.07
CA PHE A 80 -1.28 -8.31 -7.73
C PHE A 80 -0.74 -8.11 -9.15
N SER A 81 -1.51 -8.50 -10.17
CA SER A 81 -1.16 -8.30 -11.58
C SER A 81 -1.48 -6.85 -11.98
N SER A 82 -0.44 -6.06 -12.22
CA SER A 82 -0.58 -4.73 -12.84
C SER A 82 -0.79 -4.91 -14.34
N ASN A 83 -2.05 -5.03 -14.77
CA ASN A 83 -2.44 -4.85 -16.16
C ASN A 83 -2.77 -3.38 -16.45
#